data_AF-A0A7L3ZFF8-F1
#
_entry.id   AF-A0A7L3ZFF8-F1
#
_cell.length_a   1.000
_cell.length_b   1.000
_cell.length_c   1.000
_cell.angle_alpha   90.00
_cell.angle_beta   90.00
_cell.angle_gamma   90.00
#
_symmetry.space_group_name_H-M   'P 1'
#
loop_
_entity.id
_entity.type
_entity.pdbx_description
1 polymer ?
#
loop_
_entity_poly.entity_id
_entity_poly.type
_entity_poly.pdbx_seq_one_letter_code
_entity_poly.pdbx_strand_id
1 'polypeptide(L)'
;MAVYKVKVATGDILEAGTSNSISITLVGSHGESRQTTINDFLHTGMEKDLTVRCDRDLGPIVLIRLHKKRLFLEDAWFCKDVRVTTPDGTVYRFPCHQWLEGVTTVEIREGSGKKAVDDKLDILKEHRQRELKARQETYQWKSFAEGWPRCLNVDSLSELDSNIQFSCVRAINFTGVLIFQQASHLLSGFLLRSTSWKSLDEMRSIFSRVQGKDIGGCFVCPSPPS
;
A
#
# COMPACT_ATOMS: atom_id res chain seq x y z
N MET A 1 -16.97 32.25 1.64
CA MET A 1 -16.44 31.24 0.70
C MET A 1 -14.99 30.95 1.05
N ALA A 2 -14.71 29.73 1.51
CA ALA A 2 -13.38 29.24 1.81
C ALA A 2 -12.87 28.37 0.66
N VAL A 3 -11.58 28.48 0.32
CA VAL A 3 -10.96 27.72 -0.77
C VAL A 3 -9.83 26.87 -0.22
N TYR A 4 -9.93 25.56 -0.41
CA TYR A 4 -8.91 24.59 -0.01
C TYR A 4 -8.21 24.07 -1.26
N LYS A 5 -6.88 24.06 -1.23
CA LYS A 5 -6.08 23.42 -2.28
C LYS A 5 -5.74 22.01 -1.82
N VAL A 6 -6.21 21.03 -2.56
CA VAL A 6 -5.97 19.61 -2.30
C VAL A 6 -4.98 19.10 -3.32
N LYS A 7 -4.01 18.32 -2.88
CA LYS A 7 -3.08 17.61 -3.74
C LYS A 7 -3.12 16.14 -3.39
N VAL A 8 -3.43 15.30 -4.38
CA VAL A 8 -3.54 13.85 -4.23
C VAL A 8 -2.36 13.20 -4.91
N ALA A 9 -1.59 12.39 -4.18
CA ALA A 9 -0.45 11.66 -4.68
C ALA A 9 -0.80 10.19 -4.88
N THR A 10 -0.58 9.68 -6.10
CA THR A 10 -0.67 8.26 -6.43
C THR A 10 0.68 7.60 -6.20
N GLY A 11 0.68 6.35 -5.74
CA GLY A 11 1.92 5.59 -5.52
C GLY A 11 2.73 5.42 -6.80
N ASP A 12 4.03 5.25 -6.64
CA ASP A 12 5.01 4.99 -7.69
C ASP A 12 5.25 3.48 -7.92
N ILE A 13 4.41 2.63 -7.34
CA ILE A 13 4.42 1.19 -7.58
C ILE A 13 3.69 0.84 -8.88
N LEU A 14 4.12 -0.25 -9.52
CA LEU A 14 3.51 -0.73 -10.76
C LEU A 14 2.00 -0.93 -10.56
N GLU A 15 1.20 -0.49 -11.54
CA GLU A 15 -0.27 -0.53 -11.52
C GLU A 15 -0.94 0.25 -10.38
N ALA A 16 -0.23 1.18 -9.73
CA ALA A 16 -0.82 2.07 -8.72
C ALA A 16 -1.91 3.01 -9.25
N GLY A 17 -1.92 3.30 -10.55
CA GLY A 17 -2.83 4.25 -11.18
C GLY A 17 -4.27 3.74 -11.33
N THR A 18 -5.19 4.65 -11.59
CA THR A 18 -6.61 4.33 -11.80
C THR A 18 -7.24 5.19 -12.89
N SER A 19 -8.11 4.55 -13.66
CA SER A 19 -9.04 5.16 -14.61
C SER A 19 -10.43 5.38 -14.02
N ASN A 20 -10.68 4.92 -12.79
CA ASN A 20 -11.95 5.07 -12.09
C ASN A 20 -12.10 6.47 -11.47
N SER A 21 -13.35 6.82 -11.15
CA SER A 21 -13.67 8.15 -10.63
C SER A 21 -13.28 8.23 -9.15
N ILE A 22 -12.32 9.10 -8.85
CA ILE A 22 -11.93 9.45 -7.49
C ILE A 22 -12.52 10.80 -7.11
N SER A 23 -13.08 10.87 -5.90
CA SER A 23 -13.58 12.12 -5.34
C SER A 23 -13.24 12.23 -3.86
N ILE A 24 -13.16 13.46 -3.36
CA ILE A 24 -12.76 13.76 -2.00
C ILE A 24 -13.83 14.58 -1.28
N THR A 25 -14.02 14.28 0.00
CA THR A 25 -14.75 15.11 0.97
C THR A 25 -13.78 15.51 2.09
N LEU A 26 -13.69 16.81 2.39
CA LEU A 26 -12.91 17.34 3.51
C LEU A 26 -13.78 17.39 4.76
N VAL A 27 -13.26 16.91 5.89
CA VAL A 27 -13.97 16.90 7.17
C VAL A 27 -13.16 17.71 8.18
N GLY A 28 -13.71 18.88 8.54
CA GLY A 28 -13.14 19.76 9.55
C GLY A 28 -13.96 19.79 10.83
N SER A 29 -13.45 20.50 11.84
CA SER A 29 -14.13 20.62 13.14
C SER A 29 -15.46 21.38 13.10
N HIS A 30 -15.69 22.20 12.08
CA HIS A 30 -16.91 23.01 11.92
C HIS A 30 -17.88 22.47 10.87
N GLY A 31 -17.51 21.38 10.17
CA GLY A 31 -18.35 20.77 9.16
C GLY A 31 -17.57 20.11 8.04
N GLU A 32 -18.27 19.80 6.96
CA GLU A 32 -17.74 19.02 5.85
C GLU A 32 -17.92 19.76 4.52
N SER A 33 -17.01 19.52 3.58
CA SER A 33 -17.17 19.98 2.20
C SER A 33 -18.21 19.14 1.46
N ARG A 34 -18.67 19.63 0.32
CA ARG A 34 -19.31 18.75 -0.66
C ARG A 34 -18.26 17.79 -1.25
N GLN A 35 -18.72 16.63 -1.71
CA GLN A 35 -17.91 15.70 -2.48
C GLN A 35 -17.44 16.39 -3.77
N THR A 36 -16.13 16.41 -3.99
CA THR A 36 -15.52 17.03 -5.18
C THR A 36 -14.73 15.98 -5.96
N THR A 37 -15.09 15.78 -7.23
CA THR A 37 -14.45 14.79 -8.11
C THR A 37 -13.16 15.31 -8.72
N ILE A 38 -12.16 14.43 -8.80
CA ILE A 38 -10.94 14.66 -9.56
C ILE A 38 -11.27 14.36 -11.03
N ASN A 39 -11.31 15.40 -11.86
CA ASN A 39 -11.65 15.29 -13.28
C ASN A 39 -10.44 14.90 -14.13
N ASP A 40 -9.79 13.79 -13.79
CA ASP A 40 -8.69 13.23 -14.58
C ASP A 40 -8.41 11.78 -14.20
N PHE A 41 -7.69 11.07 -15.05
CA PHE A 41 -7.09 9.78 -14.68
C PHE A 41 -5.89 10.02 -13.76
N LEU A 42 -5.68 9.09 -12.83
CA LEU A 42 -4.57 9.14 -11.89
C LEU A 42 -3.52 8.14 -12.32
N HIS A 43 -2.42 8.62 -12.89
CA HIS A 43 -1.32 7.75 -13.31
C HIS A 43 -0.39 7.40 -12.14
N THR A 44 0.30 6.26 -12.25
CA THR A 44 1.35 5.86 -11.31
C THR A 44 2.38 6.98 -11.12
N GLY A 45 2.70 7.31 -9.87
CA GLY A 45 3.65 8.35 -9.48
C GLY A 45 3.15 9.79 -9.67
N MET A 46 1.91 9.99 -10.12
CA MET A 46 1.36 11.31 -10.39
C MET A 46 0.89 12.02 -9.11
N GLU A 47 1.11 13.33 -9.06
CA GLU A 47 0.43 14.25 -8.15
C GLU A 47 -0.64 15.04 -8.92
N LYS A 48 -1.85 15.12 -8.39
CA LYS A 48 -2.95 15.89 -8.98
C LYS A 48 -3.47 16.94 -8.01
N ASP A 49 -3.51 18.19 -8.49
CA ASP A 49 -4.09 19.31 -7.76
C ASP A 49 -5.60 19.41 -8.01
N LEU A 50 -6.34 19.72 -6.95
CA LEU A 50 -7.79 19.92 -6.93
C LEU A 50 -8.12 21.14 -6.06
N THR A 51 -9.09 21.94 -6.48
CA THR A 51 -9.60 23.06 -5.67
C THR A 51 -10.97 22.71 -5.12
N VAL A 52 -11.10 22.67 -3.79
CA VAL A 52 -12.36 22.43 -3.09
C VAL A 52 -12.89 23.76 -2.55
N ARG A 53 -14.07 24.18 -3.02
CA ARG A 53 -14.73 25.42 -2.60
C ARG A 53 -15.84 25.10 -1.59
N CYS A 54 -15.83 25.80 -0.47
CA CYS A 54 -16.80 25.65 0.61
C CYS A 54 -17.49 26.99 0.90
N ASP A 55 -18.77 26.95 1.26
CA ASP A 55 -19.53 28.16 1.60
C ASP A 55 -18.96 28.84 2.85
N ARG A 56 -18.49 28.03 3.81
CA ARG A 56 -17.93 28.41 5.11
C ARG A 56 -16.57 27.75 5.32
N ASP A 57 -15.80 28.28 6.26
CA ASP A 57 -14.58 27.63 6.73
C ASP A 57 -14.93 26.38 7.56
N LEU A 58 -14.29 25.27 7.24
CA LEU A 58 -14.44 23.97 7.90
C LEU A 58 -13.67 23.90 9.22
N GLY A 59 -12.85 24.90 9.55
CA GLY A 59 -11.92 24.86 10.68
C GLY A 59 -10.77 23.87 10.45
N PRO A 60 -10.06 23.47 11.53
CA PRO A 60 -9.04 22.43 11.44
C PRO A 60 -9.54 21.17 10.73
N ILE A 61 -8.86 20.76 9.67
CA ILE A 61 -9.20 19.53 8.92
C ILE A 61 -8.67 18.34 9.72
N VAL A 62 -9.57 17.43 10.08
CA VAL A 62 -9.25 16.30 10.96
C VAL A 62 -9.27 14.96 10.24
N LEU A 63 -10.02 14.89 9.15
CA LEU A 63 -10.26 13.68 8.38
C LEU A 63 -10.55 14.04 6.91
N ILE A 64 -10.23 13.14 6.00
CA ILE A 64 -10.69 13.19 4.62
C ILE A 64 -11.42 11.89 4.28
N ARG A 65 -12.37 11.98 3.35
CA ARG A 65 -12.99 10.79 2.74
C ARG A 65 -12.60 10.72 1.27
N LEU A 66 -11.96 9.63 0.88
CA LEU A 66 -11.72 9.32 -0.53
C LEU A 66 -12.77 8.32 -0.98
N HIS A 67 -13.48 8.66 -2.05
CA HIS A 67 -14.50 7.82 -2.63
C HIS A 67 -14.04 7.38 -4.02
N LYS A 68 -13.99 6.07 -4.22
CA LYS A 68 -13.72 5.44 -5.52
C LYS A 68 -15.02 4.88 -6.08
N LYS A 69 -15.35 5.29 -7.30
CA LYS A 69 -16.52 4.78 -8.05
C LYS A 69 -16.05 4.21 -9.38
N ARG A 70 -16.62 3.06 -9.74
CA ARG A 70 -16.35 2.42 -11.03
C ARG A 70 -16.93 3.26 -12.17
N LEU A 71 -16.13 3.49 -13.21
CA LEU A 71 -16.58 4.12 -14.46
C LEU A 71 -16.87 3.07 -15.54
N PHE A 72 -15.83 2.37 -16.00
CA PHE A 72 -15.95 1.37 -17.08
C PHE A 72 -15.45 0.00 -16.63
N LEU A 73 -14.14 -0.11 -16.45
CA LEU A 73 -13.47 -1.32 -15.94
C LEU A 73 -13.07 -1.11 -14.49
N GLU A 74 -13.09 -2.20 -13.74
CA GLU A 74 -12.61 -2.17 -12.36
C GLU A 74 -11.08 -2.20 -12.36
N ASP A 75 -10.47 -1.31 -11.59
CA ASP A 75 -9.04 -1.27 -11.30
C ASP A 75 -8.83 -0.94 -9.82
N ALA A 76 -7.66 -1.29 -9.29
CA ALA A 76 -7.23 -0.87 -7.96
C ALA A 76 -6.50 0.47 -8.05
N TRP A 77 -6.56 1.28 -7.00
CA TRP A 77 -5.82 2.54 -6.93
C TRP A 77 -4.96 2.58 -5.67
N PHE A 78 -3.65 2.76 -5.80
CA PHE A 78 -2.79 2.97 -4.64
C PHE A 78 -2.63 4.46 -4.36
N CYS A 79 -3.29 4.93 -3.30
CA CYS A 79 -3.14 6.29 -2.82
C CYS A 79 -1.96 6.38 -1.86
N LYS A 80 -0.98 7.24 -2.18
CA LYS A 80 0.20 7.47 -1.33
C LYS A 80 -0.16 8.41 -0.18
N ASP A 81 -0.52 9.64 -0.49
CA ASP A 81 -0.90 10.65 0.48
C ASP A 81 -1.82 11.71 -0.15
N VAL A 82 -2.49 12.47 0.71
CA VAL A 82 -3.24 13.66 0.33
C VAL A 82 -2.76 14.83 1.18
N ARG A 83 -2.53 15.98 0.54
CA ARG A 83 -2.20 17.24 1.19
C ARG A 83 -3.34 18.22 1.02
N VAL A 84 -3.74 18.89 2.10
CA VAL A 84 -4.78 19.91 2.09
C VAL A 84 -4.19 21.21 2.62
N THR A 85 -4.14 22.23 1.79
CA THR A 85 -3.80 23.59 2.18
C THR A 85 -5.08 24.39 2.39
N THR A 86 -5.25 24.90 3.60
CA THR A 86 -6.40 25.71 4.02
C THR A 86 -6.27 27.16 3.56
N PRO A 87 -7.35 27.97 3.64
CA PRO A 87 -7.31 29.37 3.19
C PRO A 87 -6.27 30.25 3.90
N ASP A 88 -5.98 29.96 5.16
CA ASP A 88 -4.94 30.61 5.99
C ASP A 88 -3.52 30.09 5.71
N GLY A 89 -3.36 29.13 4.79
CA GLY A 89 -2.06 28.57 4.39
C GLY A 89 -1.58 27.39 5.21
N THR A 90 -2.32 26.96 6.24
CA THR A 90 -2.00 25.76 7.03
C THR A 90 -2.08 24.51 6.14
N VAL A 91 -1.09 23.62 6.25
CA VAL A 91 -1.00 22.40 5.45
C VAL A 91 -1.22 21.18 6.32
N TYR A 92 -2.28 20.42 6.04
CA TYR A 92 -2.60 19.14 6.65
C TYR A 92 -2.14 18.01 5.73
N ARG A 93 -1.57 16.94 6.29
CA ARG A 93 -1.12 15.76 5.54
C ARG A 93 -1.91 14.54 5.97
N PHE A 94 -2.37 13.76 5.00
CA PHE A 94 -3.17 12.56 5.21
C PHE A 94 -2.43 11.38 4.57
N PRO A 95 -1.55 10.69 5.31
CA PRO A 95 -0.85 9.51 4.81
C PRO A 95 -1.87 8.39 4.60
N CYS A 96 -1.94 7.86 3.37
CA CYS A 96 -2.90 6.84 2.99
C CYS A 96 -2.20 5.48 2.90
N HIS A 97 -1.21 5.37 2.00
CA HIS A 97 -0.39 4.17 1.76
C HIS A 97 -1.19 2.86 1.65
N GLN A 98 -2.34 2.90 0.98
CA GLN A 98 -3.23 1.76 0.82
C GLN A 98 -3.87 1.73 -0.57
N TRP A 99 -4.17 0.52 -1.03
CA TRP A 99 -4.99 0.19 -2.18
C TRP A 99 -6.47 0.44 -1.87
N LEU A 100 -7.13 1.15 -2.77
CA LEU A 100 -8.58 1.30 -2.81
C LEU A 100 -9.09 0.45 -3.97
N GLU A 101 -9.87 -0.57 -3.61
CA GLU A 101 -10.41 -1.56 -4.55
C GLU A 101 -11.93 -1.50 -4.57
N GLY A 102 -12.52 -1.85 -5.72
CA GLY A 102 -13.96 -1.82 -5.88
C GLY A 102 -14.54 -0.41 -5.81
N VAL A 103 -15.85 -0.37 -5.56
CA VAL A 103 -16.56 0.84 -5.16
C VAL A 103 -16.44 0.97 -3.65
N THR A 104 -15.61 1.89 -3.19
CA THR A 104 -15.29 2.02 -1.77
C THR A 104 -15.19 3.48 -1.33
N THR A 105 -15.38 3.70 -0.03
CA THR A 105 -15.10 4.98 0.65
C THR A 105 -14.17 4.70 1.81
N VAL A 106 -13.00 5.33 1.79
CA VAL A 106 -12.02 5.25 2.88
C VAL A 106 -11.91 6.57 3.60
N GLU A 107 -11.85 6.51 4.93
CA GLU A 107 -11.70 7.65 5.81
C GLU A 107 -10.27 7.69 6.36
N ILE A 108 -9.54 8.78 6.12
CA ILE A 108 -8.13 8.91 6.44
C ILE A 108 -7.93 10.09 7.39
N ARG A 109 -7.20 9.86 8.48
CA ARG A 109 -6.90 10.87 9.49
C ARG A 109 -5.68 11.70 9.13
N GLU A 110 -5.60 12.89 9.72
CA GLU A 110 -4.40 13.71 9.68
C GLU A 110 -3.20 12.93 10.26
N GLY A 111 -2.02 13.11 9.65
CA GLY A 111 -0.85 12.25 9.83
C GLY A 111 -0.11 12.39 11.15
N SER A 112 -0.48 13.35 12.01
CA SER A 112 0.08 13.42 13.36
C SER A 112 -0.30 12.18 14.17
N GLY A 113 0.69 11.48 14.73
CA GLY A 113 0.43 10.35 15.62
C GLY A 113 -0.41 10.78 16.83
N LYS A 114 -1.52 10.08 17.08
CA LYS A 114 -2.45 10.33 18.19
C LYS A 114 -2.73 9.05 18.98
N LYS A 115 -2.79 9.14 20.31
CA LYS A 115 -3.28 8.09 21.22
C LYS A 115 -4.80 8.18 21.37
N ALA A 116 -5.40 7.16 22.00
CA ALA A 116 -6.82 7.13 22.40
C ALA A 116 -7.24 8.42 23.12
N VAL A 117 -6.43 8.85 24.09
CA VAL A 117 -6.69 10.02 24.94
C VAL A 117 -6.59 11.37 24.20
N ASP A 118 -5.94 11.39 23.03
CA ASP A 118 -5.77 12.63 22.25
C ASP A 118 -6.99 12.92 21.35
N ASP A 119 -7.89 11.95 21.17
CA ASP A 119 -9.09 12.10 20.36
C ASP A 119 -10.17 12.86 21.13
N LYS A 120 -10.20 14.18 20.95
CA LYS A 120 -11.16 15.05 21.62
C LYS A 120 -12.53 15.05 20.94
N LEU A 121 -12.54 14.98 19.60
CA LEU A 121 -13.76 14.99 18.79
C LEU A 121 -14.37 13.60 18.69
N ASP A 122 -15.69 13.49 18.80
CA ASP A 122 -16.39 12.20 18.77
C ASP A 122 -16.22 11.47 17.43
N ILE A 123 -16.22 12.20 16.31
CA ILE A 123 -15.92 11.63 14.99
C ILE A 123 -14.58 10.88 14.93
N LEU A 124 -13.56 11.36 15.66
CA LEU A 124 -12.24 10.72 15.69
C LEU A 124 -12.24 9.46 16.56
N LYS A 125 -12.98 9.50 17.69
CA LYS A 125 -13.17 8.33 18.56
C LYS A 125 -13.93 7.23 17.83
N GLU A 126 -15.03 7.58 17.17
CA GLU A 126 -15.87 6.67 16.39
C GLU A 126 -15.10 6.07 15.21
N HIS A 127 -14.36 6.91 14.46
CA HIS A 127 -13.48 6.45 13.37
C HIS A 127 -12.49 5.39 13.87
N ARG A 128 -11.78 5.67 14.97
CA ARG A 128 -10.82 4.72 15.56
C ARG A 128 -11.49 3.41 16.00
N GLN A 129 -12.65 3.47 16.64
CA GLN A 129 -13.37 2.28 17.08
C GLN A 129 -13.82 1.42 15.89
N ARG A 130 -14.36 2.04 14.84
CA ARG A 130 -14.76 1.34 13.61
C ARG A 130 -13.56 0.71 12.91
N GLU A 131 -12.46 1.46 12.76
CA GLU A 131 -11.23 0.97 12.12
C GLU A 131 -10.63 -0.24 12.89
N LEU A 132 -10.53 -0.14 14.22
CA LEU A 132 -10.01 -1.23 15.05
C LEU A 132 -10.89 -2.48 14.98
N LYS A 133 -12.21 -2.30 15.05
CA LYS A 133 -13.16 -3.41 14.94
C LYS A 133 -13.02 -4.12 13.59
N ALA A 134 -13.02 -3.36 12.49
CA ALA A 134 -12.85 -3.91 11.15
C ALA A 134 -11.51 -4.66 11.02
N ARG A 135 -10.40 -4.10 11.51
CA ARG A 135 -9.10 -4.78 11.47
C ARG A 135 -9.06 -6.06 12.30
N GLN A 136 -9.71 -6.11 13.45
CA GLN A 136 -9.77 -7.33 14.27
C GLN A 136 -10.61 -8.43 13.60
N GLU A 137 -11.63 -8.05 12.84
CA GLU A 137 -12.45 -8.97 12.04
C GLU A 137 -11.67 -9.49 10.82
N THR A 138 -10.91 -8.64 10.14
CA THR A 138 -10.08 -9.00 8.98
C THR A 138 -8.85 -9.82 9.36
N TYR A 139 -8.11 -9.42 10.40
CA TYR A 139 -6.83 -10.04 10.77
C TYR A 139 -6.99 -10.92 12.01
N GLN A 140 -7.46 -12.13 11.79
CA GLN A 140 -7.66 -13.12 12.86
C GLN A 140 -6.44 -14.01 13.04
N TRP A 141 -6.34 -14.63 14.22
CA TRP A 141 -5.25 -15.54 14.56
C TRP A 141 -5.69 -17.00 14.42
N LYS A 142 -4.84 -17.87 13.85
CA LYS A 142 -4.96 -19.33 13.91
C LYS A 142 -3.72 -19.98 14.54
N SER A 143 -3.88 -21.21 15.00
CA SER A 143 -2.76 -22.04 15.45
C SER A 143 -2.16 -22.78 14.27
N PHE A 144 -0.88 -22.57 13.99
CA PHE A 144 -0.18 -23.29 12.93
C PHE A 144 0.12 -24.74 13.34
N ALA A 145 0.68 -24.92 14.53
CA ALA A 145 0.98 -26.21 15.15
C ALA A 145 0.95 -26.06 16.67
N GLU A 146 0.82 -27.17 17.40
CA GLU A 146 0.84 -27.16 18.87
C GLU A 146 2.19 -26.64 19.40
N GLY A 147 2.15 -25.76 20.41
CA GLY A 147 3.34 -25.14 20.99
C GLY A 147 3.96 -24.00 20.16
N TRP A 148 3.50 -23.76 18.93
CA TRP A 148 3.99 -22.65 18.10
C TRP A 148 3.24 -21.34 18.38
N PRO A 149 3.89 -20.18 18.19
CA PRO A 149 3.18 -18.90 18.15
C PRO A 149 2.03 -18.94 17.13
N ARG A 150 0.91 -18.28 17.46
CA ARG A 150 -0.21 -18.12 16.51
C ARG A 150 0.25 -17.35 15.27
N CYS A 151 -0.38 -17.63 14.15
CA CYS A 151 -0.15 -16.95 12.88
C CYS A 151 -1.46 -16.36 12.33
N LEU A 152 -1.35 -15.63 11.22
CA LEU A 152 -2.52 -15.06 10.54
C LEU A 152 -3.44 -16.18 10.03
N ASN A 153 -4.74 -16.03 10.27
CA ASN A 153 -5.78 -16.98 9.85
C ASN A 153 -6.09 -16.85 8.36
N VAL A 154 -5.14 -17.29 7.53
CA VAL A 154 -5.22 -17.29 6.08
C VAL A 154 -4.64 -18.59 5.55
N ASP A 155 -5.31 -19.24 4.60
CA ASP A 155 -4.87 -20.53 4.05
C ASP A 155 -4.04 -20.36 2.78
N SER A 156 -4.24 -19.26 2.04
CA SER A 156 -3.56 -18.97 0.78
C SER A 156 -3.22 -17.48 0.62
N LEU A 157 -2.18 -17.15 -0.14
CA LEU A 157 -1.81 -15.75 -0.39
C LEU A 157 -2.92 -14.93 -1.06
N SER A 158 -3.82 -15.57 -1.81
CA SER A 158 -4.95 -14.92 -2.48
C SER A 158 -6.05 -14.43 -1.53
N GLU A 159 -6.11 -14.95 -0.31
CA GLU A 159 -7.07 -14.50 0.72
C GLU A 159 -6.57 -13.28 1.50
N LEU A 160 -5.29 -12.91 1.34
CA LEU A 160 -4.72 -11.75 2.00
C LEU A 160 -5.36 -10.47 1.44
N ASP A 161 -5.61 -9.50 2.31
CA ASP A 161 -5.95 -8.14 1.89
C ASP A 161 -4.82 -7.55 1.04
N SER A 162 -5.16 -6.88 -0.06
CA SER A 162 -4.18 -6.34 -1.00
C SER A 162 -3.19 -5.36 -0.38
N ASN A 163 -3.52 -4.73 0.75
CA ASN A 163 -2.62 -3.85 1.49
C ASN A 163 -1.49 -4.59 2.22
N ILE A 164 -1.62 -5.90 2.42
CA ILE A 164 -0.60 -6.73 3.08
C ILE A 164 0.02 -7.77 2.13
N GLN A 165 -0.45 -7.86 0.88
CA GLN A 165 0.18 -8.66 -0.16
C GLN A 165 1.51 -8.03 -0.60
N PHE A 166 2.38 -8.85 -1.20
CA PHE A 166 3.54 -8.31 -1.91
C PHE A 166 3.07 -7.42 -3.06
N SER A 167 3.76 -6.29 -3.29
CA SER A 167 3.62 -5.61 -4.57
C SER A 167 3.98 -6.56 -5.71
N CYS A 168 3.33 -6.43 -6.86
CA CYS A 168 3.58 -7.27 -8.03
C CYS A 168 5.08 -7.34 -8.39
N VAL A 169 5.82 -6.23 -8.24
CA VAL A 169 7.28 -6.20 -8.43
C VAL A 169 8.02 -7.09 -7.42
N ARG A 170 7.66 -7.05 -6.14
CA ARG A 170 8.28 -7.92 -5.12
C ARG A 170 7.90 -9.38 -5.34
N ALA A 171 6.65 -9.66 -5.74
CA ALA A 171 6.20 -11.01 -6.07
C ALA A 171 6.96 -11.57 -7.27
N ILE A 172 7.11 -10.79 -8.35
CA ILE A 172 7.88 -11.17 -9.55
C ILE A 172 9.36 -11.36 -9.21
N ASN A 173 9.98 -10.45 -8.45
CA ASN A 173 11.38 -10.58 -8.06
C ASN A 173 11.62 -11.82 -7.20
N PHE A 174 10.79 -12.06 -6.19
CA PHE A 174 10.91 -13.23 -5.32
C PHE A 174 10.70 -14.53 -6.09
N THR A 175 9.67 -14.60 -6.92
CA THR A 175 9.37 -15.78 -7.75
C THR A 175 10.47 -16.01 -8.79
N GLY A 176 10.96 -14.94 -9.43
CA GLY A 176 12.06 -14.99 -10.38
C GLY A 176 13.35 -15.53 -9.77
N VAL A 177 13.68 -15.10 -8.54
CA VAL A 177 14.82 -15.64 -7.78
C VAL A 177 14.64 -17.12 -7.49
N LEU A 178 13.45 -17.54 -7.04
CA LEU A 178 13.17 -18.96 -6.74
C LEU A 178 13.23 -19.84 -8.00
N ILE A 179 12.66 -19.39 -9.12
CA ILE A 179 12.70 -20.11 -10.40
C ILE A 179 14.15 -20.22 -10.87
N PHE A 180 14.92 -19.14 -10.81
CA PHE A 180 16.33 -19.15 -11.21
C PHE A 180 17.15 -20.11 -10.34
N GLN A 181 16.95 -20.09 -9.01
CA GLN A 181 17.61 -21.01 -8.08
C GLN A 181 17.24 -22.47 -8.39
N GLN A 182 15.94 -22.78 -8.52
CA GLN A 182 15.49 -24.13 -8.86
C GLN A 182 16.03 -24.60 -10.20
N ALA A 183 16.00 -23.77 -11.24
CA ALA A 183 16.57 -24.08 -12.55
C ALA A 183 18.08 -24.31 -12.47
N SER A 184 18.81 -23.49 -11.70
CA SER A 184 20.25 -23.69 -11.45
C SER A 184 20.53 -25.00 -10.73
N HIS A 185 19.76 -25.34 -9.70
CA HIS A 185 19.86 -26.60 -8.99
C HIS A 185 19.46 -27.80 -9.87
N LEU A 186 18.48 -27.65 -10.77
CA LEU A 186 18.10 -28.67 -11.73
C LEU A 186 19.21 -28.90 -12.77
N LEU A 187 19.73 -27.83 -13.37
CA LEU A 187 20.79 -27.86 -14.40
C LEU A 187 22.15 -28.32 -13.85
N SER A 188 22.42 -28.08 -12.56
CA SER A 188 23.59 -28.63 -11.87
C SER A 188 23.44 -30.12 -11.54
N GLY A 189 22.28 -30.74 -11.83
CA GLY A 189 22.00 -32.14 -11.56
C GLY A 189 21.68 -32.41 -10.08
N PHE A 190 21.52 -31.37 -9.25
CA PHE A 190 21.30 -31.50 -7.81
C PHE A 190 19.91 -32.07 -7.48
N LEU A 191 18.84 -31.55 -8.13
CA LEU A 191 17.46 -31.94 -7.82
C LEU A 191 17.01 -33.27 -8.44
N LEU A 192 17.72 -33.75 -9.48
CA LEU A 192 17.38 -34.99 -10.20
C LEU A 192 18.14 -36.21 -9.68
N ARG A 193 18.99 -36.02 -8.66
CA ARG A 193 19.88 -37.07 -8.17
C ARG A 193 19.17 -37.91 -7.10
N SER A 194 18.98 -39.20 -7.39
CA SER A 194 18.37 -40.17 -6.48
C SER A 194 19.39 -40.93 -5.60
N THR A 195 20.69 -40.67 -5.74
CA THR A 195 21.77 -41.40 -5.06
C THR A 195 22.68 -40.48 -4.26
N SER A 196 23.31 -41.02 -3.20
CA SER A 196 24.22 -40.28 -2.34
C SER A 196 25.51 -39.83 -3.07
N TRP A 197 26.15 -38.79 -2.55
CA TRP A 197 27.47 -38.31 -3.00
C TRP A 197 28.52 -39.41 -2.83
N LYS A 198 29.34 -39.62 -3.86
CA LYS A 198 30.41 -40.62 -3.87
C LYS A 198 31.67 -40.11 -3.16
N SER A 199 31.84 -38.79 -3.07
CA SER A 199 32.95 -38.13 -2.36
C SER A 199 32.63 -36.66 -2.06
N LEU A 200 33.43 -36.05 -1.19
CA LEU A 200 33.36 -34.60 -0.92
C LEU A 200 33.76 -33.75 -2.15
N ASP A 201 34.62 -34.27 -3.02
CA ASP A 201 35.02 -33.58 -4.26
C ASP A 201 33.86 -33.50 -5.27
N GLU A 202 33.04 -34.57 -5.34
CA GLU A 202 31.83 -34.57 -6.16
C GLU A 202 30.82 -33.50 -5.67
N MET A 203 30.69 -33.34 -4.34
CA MET A 203 29.86 -32.28 -3.75
C MET A 203 30.42 -30.88 -4.05
N ARG A 204 31.75 -30.70 -4.01
CA ARG A 204 32.40 -29.42 -4.30
C ARG A 204 32.16 -28.95 -5.74
N SER A 205 32.01 -29.89 -6.69
CA SER A 205 31.74 -29.58 -8.11
C SER A 205 30.45 -28.78 -8.36
N ILE A 206 29.50 -28.83 -7.43
CA ILE A 206 28.25 -28.05 -7.50
C ILE A 206 28.47 -26.61 -7.10
N PHE A 207 29.24 -26.39 -6.03
CA PHE A 207 29.54 -25.05 -5.54
C PHE A 207 30.58 -24.34 -6.41
N SER A 208 31.50 -25.07 -7.05
CA SER A 208 32.50 -24.50 -7.96
C SER A 208 31.91 -23.96 -9.27
N ARG A 209 30.72 -24.41 -9.69
CA ARG A 209 30.00 -23.86 -10.86
C ARG A 209 29.27 -22.54 -10.56
N VAL A 210 29.20 -22.15 -9.28
CA VAL A 210 28.60 -20.90 -8.81
C VAL A 210 29.67 -19.87 -8.41
N GLN A 211 30.87 -20.32 -8.04
CA GLN A 211 32.01 -19.44 -7.77
C GLN A 211 32.56 -18.83 -9.06
N GLY A 212 32.30 -17.53 -9.24
CA GLY A 212 32.73 -16.74 -10.39
C GLY A 212 31.67 -15.77 -10.94
N LYS A 213 30.42 -15.85 -10.46
CA LYS A 213 29.42 -14.79 -10.64
C LYS A 213 29.20 -14.14 -9.29
N ASP A 214 29.64 -12.89 -9.15
CA ASP A 214 29.26 -12.06 -8.01
C ASP A 214 27.74 -12.13 -7.84
N ILE A 215 27.30 -12.64 -6.68
CA ILE A 215 25.96 -12.39 -6.16
C ILE A 215 25.98 -10.99 -5.51
N GLY A 216 26.58 -10.03 -6.21
CA GLY A 216 26.59 -8.61 -5.88
C GLY A 216 25.42 -7.97 -6.61
N GLY A 217 24.42 -7.52 -5.85
CA GLY A 217 23.21 -6.95 -6.41
C GLY A 217 23.51 -5.76 -7.33
N CYS A 218 22.92 -5.78 -8.52
CA CYS A 218 22.65 -4.55 -9.26
C CYS A 218 21.52 -3.78 -8.55
N PHE A 219 21.81 -3.25 -7.36
CA PHE A 219 21.09 -2.14 -6.77
C PHE A 219 21.87 -0.87 -7.07
N VAL A 220 21.64 -0.31 -8.25
CA VAL A 220 21.97 1.09 -8.51
C VAL A 220 20.64 1.81 -8.68
N CYS A 221 20.16 2.41 -7.58
CA CYS A 221 19.14 3.44 -7.69
C CYS A 221 19.75 4.62 -8.46
N PRO A 222 19.09 5.18 -9.48
CA PRO A 222 19.57 6.41 -10.10
C PRO A 222 19.47 7.54 -9.08
N SER A 223 20.60 8.18 -8.79
CA SER A 223 20.66 9.42 -8.02
C SER A 223 19.90 10.54 -8.74
N PRO A 224 19.17 11.42 -8.03
CA PRO A 224 18.41 12.49 -8.66
C PRO A 224 19.35 13.55 -9.25
N PRO A 225 18.95 14.21 -10.35
CA PRO A 225 19.75 15.28 -10.95
C PRO A 225 19.79 16.50 -10.03
N SER A 226 20.98 17.11 -9.98
CA SER A 226 21.33 18.34 -9.25
C SER A 226 20.56 19.56 -9.70
#